data_AF-A0A357JHF0-F1
#
_entry.id   AF-A0A357JHF0-F1
#
_cell.length_a   1.000
_cell.length_b   1.000
_cell.length_c   1.000
_cell.angle_alpha   90.00
_cell.angle_beta   90.00
_cell.angle_gamma   90.00
#
_symmetry.space_group_name_H-M   'P 1'
#
loop_
_entity.id
_entity.type
_entity.pdbx_description
1 polymer ?
#
loop_
_entity_poly.entity_id
_entity_poly.type
_entity_poly.pdbx_seq_one_letter_code
_entity_poly.pdbx_strand_id
1 'polypeptide(L)'
;SSGGIAGSTTTPTSTGNTISVVISTNSLKQFTNGNLTFETNYTIEVRKSEIFGGQREMIIYENGFKQSFERKGNKLILYGECNDCFQSEYEKG
;
A
#
# COMPACT_ATOMS: atom_id res chain seq x y z
N SER A 1 -3.29 -6.16 -5.97
CA SER A 1 -2.83 -6.59 -4.64
C SER A 1 -2.53 -8.08 -4.68
N SER A 2 -1.46 -8.58 -4.05
CA SER A 2 -1.13 -10.02 -3.92
C SER A 2 -0.72 -10.33 -2.48
N GLY A 3 -1.31 -11.34 -1.82
CA GLY A 3 -0.96 -11.70 -0.44
C GLY A 3 -1.71 -12.93 0.12
N GLY A 4 -0.99 -13.72 0.94
CA GLY A 4 -1.45 -14.48 2.12
C GLY A 4 -2.51 -15.59 1.99
N ILE A 5 -2.08 -16.86 2.07
CA ILE A 5 -2.78 -18.18 2.03
C ILE A 5 -3.80 -18.44 0.90
N ALA A 6 -4.56 -17.45 0.44
CA ALA A 6 -5.49 -17.59 -0.69
C ALA A 6 -4.82 -17.36 -2.06
N GLY A 7 -3.59 -16.82 -2.09
CA GLY A 7 -2.87 -16.55 -3.35
C GLY A 7 -3.61 -15.60 -4.28
N SER A 8 -4.50 -14.75 -3.74
CA SER A 8 -5.37 -13.92 -4.57
C SER A 8 -4.60 -12.71 -5.10
N THR A 9 -4.63 -12.53 -6.43
CA THR A 9 -4.13 -11.32 -7.08
C THR A 9 -5.32 -10.49 -7.57
N THR A 10 -5.60 -9.38 -6.89
CA THR A 10 -6.61 -8.42 -7.35
C THR A 10 -5.97 -7.45 -8.34
N THR A 11 -6.43 -7.51 -9.58
CA THR A 11 -6.13 -6.54 -10.63
C THR A 11 -7.44 -5.90 -11.08
N PRO A 12 -7.39 -4.74 -11.75
CA PRO A 12 -8.58 -4.20 -12.40
C PRO A 12 -9.24 -5.23 -13.33
N THR A 13 -8.43 -6.05 -14.00
CA THR A 13 -8.89 -7.14 -14.87
C THR A 13 -9.61 -8.27 -14.12
N SER A 14 -9.16 -8.64 -12.92
CA SER A 14 -9.76 -9.76 -12.16
C SER A 14 -10.97 -9.38 -11.31
N THR A 15 -11.17 -8.09 -11.03
CA THR A 15 -12.25 -7.60 -10.15
C THR A 15 -13.25 -6.67 -10.86
N GLY A 16 -12.93 -6.18 -12.06
CA GLY A 16 -13.68 -5.12 -12.72
C GLY A 16 -13.53 -3.74 -12.07
N ASN A 17 -12.75 -3.64 -10.99
CA ASN A 17 -12.60 -2.41 -10.21
C ASN A 17 -11.26 -1.73 -10.48
N THR A 18 -11.30 -0.44 -10.82
CA THR A 18 -10.09 0.39 -10.86
C THR A 18 -9.82 0.95 -9.47
N ILE A 19 -8.65 0.63 -8.91
CA ILE A 19 -8.19 1.18 -7.63
C ILE A 19 -7.09 2.21 -7.93
N SER A 20 -7.24 3.41 -7.39
CA SER A 20 -6.25 4.48 -7.53
C SER A 20 -5.94 5.08 -6.16
N VAL A 21 -4.70 5.51 -5.97
CA VAL A 21 -4.26 6.18 -4.74
C VAL A 21 -3.70 7.56 -5.05
N VAL A 22 -4.05 8.53 -4.22
CA VAL A 22 -3.46 9.87 -4.23
C VAL A 22 -2.71 10.04 -2.92
N ILE A 23 -1.39 10.22 -3.03
CA ILE A 23 -0.49 10.35 -1.89
C ILE A 23 0.00 11.79 -1.85
N SER A 24 -0.37 12.52 -0.79
CA SER A 24 0.09 13.88 -0.49
C SER A 24 1.13 13.85 0.61
N THR A 25 1.65 15.00 1.04
CA THR A 25 2.73 15.06 2.05
C THR A 25 2.40 14.32 3.36
N ASN A 26 1.14 14.36 3.80
CA ASN A 26 0.70 13.84 5.11
C ASN A 26 -0.59 13.02 5.04
N SER A 27 -1.12 12.73 3.85
CA SER A 27 -2.39 12.02 3.71
C SER A 27 -2.40 11.12 2.48
N LEU A 28 -3.14 10.01 2.61
CA LEU A 28 -3.37 9.05 1.54
C LEU A 28 -4.87 8.92 1.32
N LYS A 29 -5.28 9.01 0.06
CA LYS A 29 -6.66 8.78 -0.38
C LYS A 29 -6.69 7.61 -1.34
N GLN A 30 -7.64 6.70 -1.17
CA GLN A 30 -7.91 5.61 -2.10
C GLN A 30 -9.27 5.83 -2.77
N PHE A 31 -9.30 5.60 -4.07
CA PHE A 31 -10.50 5.64 -4.88
C PHE A 31 -10.75 4.26 -5.48
N THR A 32 -12.00 3.81 -5.42
CA THR A 32 -12.47 2.61 -6.10
C THR A 32 -13.50 3.04 -7.14
N ASN A 33 -13.22 2.80 -8.41
CA ASN A 33 -14.05 3.24 -9.54
C ASN A 33 -14.37 4.74 -9.48
N GLY A 34 -13.36 5.56 -9.13
CA GLY A 34 -13.48 7.02 -9.03
C GLY A 34 -14.14 7.54 -7.75
N ASN A 35 -14.69 6.68 -6.90
CA ASN A 35 -15.31 7.09 -5.63
C ASN A 35 -14.30 6.99 -4.48
N LEU A 36 -14.22 8.01 -3.63
CA LEU A 36 -13.37 7.99 -2.43
C LEU A 36 -13.86 6.88 -1.48
N THR A 37 -13.00 5.89 -1.22
CA THR A 37 -13.33 4.75 -0.34
C THR A 37 -12.49 4.71 0.93
N PHE A 38 -11.37 5.42 0.96
CA PHE A 38 -10.50 5.50 2.12
C PHE A 38 -9.73 6.82 2.12
N GLU A 39 -9.61 7.45 3.29
CA GLU A 39 -8.77 8.61 3.54
C GLU A 39 -8.19 8.49 4.95
N THR A 40 -6.88 8.74 5.08
CA THR A 40 -6.19 8.75 6.38
C THR A 40 -4.98 9.66 6.33
N ASN A 41 -4.60 10.22 7.47
CA ASN A 41 -3.29 10.84 7.60
C ASN A 41 -2.22 9.77 7.82
N TYR A 42 -0.98 10.11 7.52
CA TYR A 42 0.15 9.24 7.80
C TYR A 42 1.42 10.03 8.13
N THR A 43 2.37 9.34 8.77
CA THR A 43 3.77 9.78 8.89
C THR A 43 4.69 8.83 8.13
N ILE A 44 5.88 9.32 7.77
CA ILE A 44 6.96 8.47 7.24
C ILE A 44 8.00 8.31 8.34
N GLU A 45 8.31 7.07 8.68
CA GLU A 45 9.28 6.75 9.72
C GLU A 45 10.18 5.60 9.31
N VAL A 46 11.44 5.62 9.78
CA VAL A 46 12.35 4.48 9.64
C VAL A 46 12.12 3.53 10.82
N ARG A 47 11.67 2.31 10.53
CA ARG A 47 11.41 1.27 11.54
C ARG A 47 11.98 -0.08 11.12
N LYS A 48 12.11 -1.00 12.08
CA LYS A 48 12.50 -2.38 11.78
C LYS A 48 11.36 -3.08 11.04
N SER A 49 11.66 -3.68 9.89
CA SER A 49 10.67 -4.44 9.12
C SER A 49 10.28 -5.74 9.82
N GLU A 50 8.97 -6.01 9.83
CA GLU A 50 8.38 -7.22 10.38
C GLU A 50 8.50 -8.41 9.41
N ILE A 51 8.55 -8.12 8.10
CA ILE A 51 8.53 -9.15 7.03
C ILE A 51 9.85 -9.31 6.29
N PHE A 52 10.70 -8.27 6.22
CA PHE A 52 12.00 -8.33 5.53
C PHE A 52 13.20 -8.33 6.48
N GLY A 53 12.99 -8.01 7.76
CA GLY A 53 14.07 -7.67 8.68
C GLY A 53 14.79 -6.36 8.29
N GLY A 54 15.80 -5.97 9.08
CA GLY A 54 16.51 -4.70 8.87
C GLY A 54 15.63 -3.46 9.10
N GLN A 55 16.18 -2.27 8.81
CA GLN A 55 15.44 -1.00 8.86
C GLN A 55 14.91 -0.61 7.48
N ARG A 56 13.67 -0.12 7.40
CA ARG A 56 13.04 0.38 6.17
C ARG A 56 12.22 1.63 6.47
N GLU A 57 12.10 2.52 5.49
CA GLU A 57 11.11 3.59 5.52
C GLU A 57 9.70 3.01 5.39
N MET A 58 8.78 3.50 6.23
CA MET A 58 7.42 3.03 6.31
C MET A 58 6.43 4.17 6.41
N ILE A 59 5.28 3.99 5.77
CA ILE A 59 4.07 4.76 6.02
C ILE A 59 3.44 4.22 7.30
N ILE A 60 3.24 5.10 8.28
CA ILE A 60 2.54 4.79 9.54
C ILE A 60 1.18 5.49 9.48
N TYR A 61 0.13 4.69 9.40
CA TYR A 61 -1.25 5.19 9.37
C TYR A 61 -1.76 5.48 10.79
N GLU A 62 -2.77 6.33 10.90
CA GLU A 62 -3.38 6.71 12.20
C GLU A 62 -3.93 5.52 12.98
N ASN A 63 -4.39 4.48 12.29
CA ASN A 63 -4.87 3.24 12.91
C ASN A 63 -3.75 2.30 13.38
N GLY A 64 -2.49 2.71 13.26
CA GLY A 64 -1.31 1.93 13.63
C GLY A 64 -0.87 0.90 12.59
N PHE A 65 -1.59 0.79 11.47
CA PHE A 65 -1.16 -0.04 10.35
C PHE A 65 0.10 0.54 9.71
N LYS A 66 0.98 -0.36 9.25
CA LYS A 66 2.30 -0.01 8.75
C LYS A 66 2.49 -0.60 7.37
N GLN A 67 3.01 0.21 6.45
CA GLN A 67 3.42 -0.26 5.14
C GLN A 67 4.82 0.21 4.81
N SER A 68 5.74 -0.72 4.54
CA SER A 68 6.97 -0.34 3.87
C SER A 68 6.69 -0.11 2.39
N PHE A 69 7.51 0.72 1.75
CA PHE A 69 7.32 1.06 0.36
C PHE A 69 8.62 0.98 -0.44
N GLU A 70 8.48 0.78 -1.75
CA GLU A 70 9.58 0.76 -2.70
C GLU A 70 9.17 1.48 -3.98
N ARG A 71 10.02 2.38 -4.46
CA ARG A 71 9.81 3.10 -5.72
C ARG A 71 10.74 2.53 -6.79
N LYS A 72 10.18 2.04 -7.89
CA LYS A 72 10.93 1.50 -9.05
C LYS A 72 10.48 2.20 -10.32
N GLY A 73 11.20 3.24 -10.73
CA GLY A 73 10.80 4.06 -11.88
C GLY A 73 9.40 4.63 -11.67
N ASN A 74 8.45 4.24 -12.52
CA ASN A 74 7.05 4.67 -12.44
C ASN A 74 6.19 3.82 -11.50
N LYS A 75 6.77 2.83 -10.81
CA LYS A 75 6.04 1.94 -9.92
C LYS A 75 6.23 2.31 -8.45
N LEU A 76 5.15 2.28 -7.70
CA LEU A 76 5.14 2.29 -6.24
C LEU A 76 4.64 0.94 -5.75
N ILE A 77 5.45 0.26 -4.94
CA ILE A 77 5.07 -0.98 -4.29
C ILE A 77 4.89 -0.70 -2.81
N LEU A 78 3.76 -1.07 -2.24
CA LEU A 78 3.45 -1.01 -0.81
C LEU A 78 3.36 -2.43 -0.26
N TYR A 79 4.10 -2.71 0.80
CA TYR A 79 4.08 -3.99 1.51
C TYR A 79 3.45 -3.78 2.88
N GLY A 80 2.33 -4.45 3.17
CA GLY A 80 1.83 -4.48 4.54
C GLY A 80 2.82 -5.16 5.46
N GLU A 81 3.28 -4.44 6.49
CA GLU A 81 4.22 -4.96 7.49
C GLU A 81 3.47 -5.82 8.50
N CYS A 82 2.96 -6.97 8.02
CA CYS A 82 2.43 -8.06 8.83
C CYS A 82 2.55 -9.38 8.06
N ASN A 83 2.65 -10.51 8.76
CA ASN A 83 2.97 -11.80 8.14
C ASN A 83 1.93 -12.32 7.12
N ASP A 84 0.69 -11.87 7.20
CA ASP A 84 -0.41 -12.28 6.30
C ASP A 84 -1.03 -11.08 5.55
N CYS A 85 -0.24 -10.01 5.42
CA CYS A 85 -0.68 -8.80 4.75
C CYS A 85 -0.50 -8.90 3.23
N PHE A 86 -1.15 -7.98 2.53
CA PHE A 86 -1.06 -7.87 1.08
C PHE A 86 0.05 -6.89 0.63
N GLN A 87 0.61 -7.18 -0.54
CA GLN A 87 1.40 -6.25 -1.34
C GLN A 87 0.51 -5.58 -2.39
N SER A 88 0.60 -4.26 -2.50
CA SER A 88 -0.03 -3.48 -3.57
C SER A 88 1.02 -2.88 -4.49
N GLU A 89 0.76 -2.90 -5.79
CA GLU A 89 1.61 -2.28 -6.80
C GLU A 89 0.76 -1.26 -7.57
N TYR A 90 1.29 -0.05 -7.68
CA TYR A 90 0.68 1.06 -8.39
C TYR A 90 1.65 1.56 -9.46
N GLU A 91 1.10 1.91 -10.61
CA GLU A 91 1.83 2.59 -11.67
C GLU A 91 1.40 4.06 -11.71
N LYS A 92 2.37 4.95 -11.88
CA LYS A 92 2.11 6.39 -11.99
C LYS A 92 1.35 6.66 -13.29
N GLY A 93 0.10 7.09 -13.15
CA GLY A 93 -0.74 7.59 -14.25
C GLY A 93 -0.45 9.04 -14.62
#